data_AF-A0A9D7S6K4-F1
#
_entry.id   AF-A0A9D7S6K4-F1
#
_cell.length_a   1.000
_cell.length_b   1.000
_cell.length_c   1.000
_cell.angle_alpha   90.00
_cell.angle_beta   90.00
_cell.angle_gamma   90.00
#
_symmetry.space_group_name_H-M   'P 1'
#
loop_
_entity.id
_entity.type
_entity.pdbx_description
1 polymer ?
#
loop_
_entity_poly.entity_id
_entity_poly.type
_entity_poly.pdbx_seq_one_letter_code
_entity_poly.pdbx_strand_id
1 'polypeptide(L)'
;MAKKKYTDRNFMEMAVAEMKLSRAEHKDKPDPKVGAILVYTEDGEEKFAKAHRGSLRDGEHCEYTLIERILANKNLEGATLYVTLEPCSERNEPKRPCAVRVIRARISKVFIGMLDKNPDIYEEGKKMLEAEGIDVKMFEPDLQREIELANEEFLKYCEELRLNPKPKKEKVVPVRFEKTEVATANKDDFDVVLLKEFLDKAGKHSRLKDAELLEYLKDKGYLNTDEKGKVFKPTVAGVLLFSKKCNDQLAQSVIKTEYREKGKMKGGEIKGTILQQPKDAVDFVMSHLEKWTEVKGIERVDAEPEIPEIVIRELVMNAIVHRDYSLEGSRIYIKVMDGMVEISSPGGLVQPIRLEDVQNFNANSIARNPHIVEAFNTMKLIEQRSWGLEKIKKNLEAAKLPLPEFKIEGGNFKVLLYGKSYDYVPGLANDLKEIYSFIKSKKKATAKEIETQFVLNNRTAQRKLTDLIEKEVIEKVGTSGPGVHYRLIEKK
;
A
#
# COMPACT_ATOMS: atom_id res chain seq x y z
N MET A 1 18.28 -6.03 -40.94
CA MET A 1 19.34 -6.64 -40.12
C MET A 1 18.66 -7.42 -39.01
N ALA A 2 18.88 -8.73 -38.90
CA ALA A 2 18.29 -9.53 -37.82
C ALA A 2 18.86 -9.05 -36.47
N LYS A 3 17.98 -8.62 -35.55
CA LYS A 3 18.39 -8.24 -34.19
C LYS A 3 19.00 -9.46 -33.50
N LYS A 4 20.20 -9.31 -32.94
CA LYS A 4 20.89 -10.35 -32.18
C LYS A 4 20.01 -10.71 -30.98
N LYS A 5 19.44 -11.91 -30.98
CA LYS A 5 18.62 -12.40 -29.87
C LYS A 5 19.56 -12.87 -28.76
N TYR A 6 19.62 -12.12 -27.67
CA TYR A 6 20.39 -12.51 -26.49
C TYR A 6 19.67 -13.63 -25.74
N THR A 7 20.45 -14.53 -25.15
CA THR A 7 19.94 -15.58 -24.25
C THR A 7 20.15 -15.16 -22.80
N ASP A 8 19.45 -15.80 -21.86
CA ASP A 8 19.63 -15.60 -20.41
C ASP A 8 21.12 -15.74 -20.04
N ARG A 9 21.80 -16.75 -20.59
CA ARG A 9 23.25 -16.96 -20.40
C ARG A 9 24.07 -15.74 -20.83
N ASN A 10 23.74 -15.10 -21.95
CA ASN A 10 24.48 -13.92 -22.39
C ASN A 10 24.32 -12.76 -21.40
N PHE A 11 23.14 -12.57 -20.81
CA PHE A 11 22.94 -11.55 -19.79
C PHE A 11 23.65 -11.87 -18.47
N MET A 12 23.73 -13.14 -18.09
CA MET A 12 24.55 -13.58 -16.95
C MET A 12 26.04 -13.27 -17.19
N GLU A 13 26.58 -13.64 -18.35
CA GLU A 13 27.96 -13.34 -18.75
C GLU A 13 28.24 -11.82 -18.76
N MET A 14 27.28 -11.03 -19.24
CA MET A 14 27.36 -9.56 -19.19
C MET A 14 27.35 -9.02 -17.76
N ALA A 15 26.54 -9.59 -16.86
CA ALA A 15 26.53 -9.21 -15.45
C ALA A 15 27.89 -9.52 -14.78
N VAL A 16 28.49 -10.68 -15.09
CA VAL A 16 29.84 -11.05 -14.62
C VAL A 16 30.92 -10.12 -15.18
N ALA A 17 30.83 -9.75 -16.46
CA ALA A 17 31.75 -8.78 -17.05
C ALA A 17 31.63 -7.39 -16.39
N GLU A 18 30.40 -6.94 -16.12
CA GLU A 18 30.12 -5.66 -15.48
C GLU A 18 30.59 -5.67 -14.01
N MET A 19 30.41 -6.79 -13.30
CA MET A 19 30.87 -7.00 -11.91
C MET A 19 32.37 -6.70 -11.75
N LYS A 20 33.20 -7.06 -12.73
CA LYS A 20 34.65 -6.82 -12.71
C LYS A 20 35.03 -5.33 -12.69
N LEU A 21 34.09 -4.44 -13.02
CA LEU A 21 34.26 -2.98 -13.00
C LEU A 21 33.92 -2.35 -11.65
N SER A 22 33.47 -3.14 -10.66
CA SER A 22 33.05 -2.66 -9.34
C SER A 22 34.12 -1.83 -8.64
N ARG A 23 33.69 -0.77 -7.96
CA ARG A 23 34.55 0.10 -7.15
C ARG A 23 34.29 -0.12 -5.67
N ALA A 24 35.36 -0.30 -4.90
CA ALA A 24 35.29 -0.41 -3.45
C ALA A 24 34.98 0.96 -2.81
N GLU A 25 34.19 0.95 -1.74
CA GLU A 25 33.76 2.12 -0.96
C GLU A 25 34.54 2.20 0.35
N HIS A 26 34.77 1.07 1.00
CA HIS A 26 35.35 0.97 2.33
C HIS A 26 36.85 0.71 2.26
N LYS A 27 37.58 1.33 3.20
CA LYS A 27 39.02 1.11 3.39
C LYS A 27 39.32 0.04 4.45
N ASP A 28 38.34 -0.22 5.32
CA ASP A 28 38.44 -1.02 6.53
C ASP A 28 37.83 -2.43 6.40
N LYS A 29 37.16 -2.73 5.28
CA LYS A 29 36.60 -4.05 4.98
C LYS A 29 36.52 -4.30 3.47
N PRO A 30 36.58 -5.57 3.02
CA PRO A 30 36.42 -5.89 1.61
C PRO A 30 34.96 -5.70 1.18
N ASP A 31 34.80 -5.04 0.05
CA ASP A 31 33.53 -4.77 -0.56
C ASP A 31 33.24 -5.79 -1.66
N PRO A 32 32.05 -6.43 -1.69
CA PRO A 32 31.73 -7.34 -2.78
C PRO A 32 31.71 -6.60 -4.11
N LYS A 33 32.27 -7.25 -5.12
CA LYS A 33 32.12 -6.89 -6.52
C LYS A 33 30.76 -7.39 -6.98
N VAL A 34 29.93 -6.47 -7.46
CA VAL A 34 28.56 -6.77 -7.90
C VAL A 34 28.28 -6.11 -9.24
N GLY A 35 27.81 -6.89 -10.20
CA GLY A 35 27.34 -6.43 -11.50
C GLY A 35 25.90 -6.84 -11.72
N ALA A 36 25.16 -6.01 -12.45
CA ALA A 36 23.78 -6.30 -12.79
C ALA A 36 23.41 -5.84 -14.21
N ILE A 37 22.56 -6.63 -14.85
CA ILE A 37 21.88 -6.31 -16.10
C ILE A 37 20.38 -6.35 -15.85
N LEU A 38 19.66 -5.29 -16.22
CA LEU A 38 18.19 -5.28 -16.18
C LEU A 38 17.65 -5.26 -17.60
N VAL A 39 16.90 -6.29 -17.97
CA VAL A 39 16.26 -6.47 -19.28
C VAL A 39 14.79 -6.11 -19.17
N TYR A 40 14.32 -5.17 -19.98
CA TYR A 40 12.96 -4.61 -19.95
C TYR A 40 12.43 -4.38 -21.36
N THR A 41 11.12 -4.21 -21.50
CA THR A 41 10.48 -3.93 -22.79
C THR A 41 10.12 -2.45 -22.89
N GLU A 42 10.48 -1.82 -24.01
CA GLU A 42 10.11 -0.45 -24.32
C GLU A 42 9.72 -0.36 -25.80
N ASP A 43 8.54 0.21 -26.08
CA ASP A 43 7.98 0.32 -27.44
C ASP A 43 7.86 -1.03 -28.17
N GLY A 44 7.58 -2.11 -27.41
CA GLY A 44 7.50 -3.47 -27.94
C GLY A 44 8.86 -4.12 -28.25
N GLU A 45 9.97 -3.47 -27.89
CA GLU A 45 11.31 -3.97 -28.11
C GLU A 45 12.03 -4.28 -26.78
N GLU A 46 12.75 -5.39 -26.74
CA GLU A 46 13.60 -5.74 -25.61
C GLU A 46 14.84 -4.85 -25.58
N LYS A 47 15.05 -4.18 -24.45
CA LYS A 47 16.23 -3.36 -24.15
C LYS A 47 16.85 -3.85 -22.85
N PHE A 48 18.10 -3.47 -22.61
CA PHE A 48 18.75 -3.75 -21.35
C PHE A 48 19.62 -2.58 -20.92
N ALA A 49 19.77 -2.42 -19.61
CA ALA A 49 20.73 -1.52 -19.00
C ALA A 49 21.67 -2.29 -18.07
N LYS A 50 22.83 -1.70 -17.78
CA LYS A 50 23.87 -2.32 -16.99
C LYS A 50 24.39 -1.38 -15.92
N ALA A 51 24.75 -1.94 -14.77
CA ALA A 51 25.45 -1.21 -13.72
C ALA A 51 26.32 -2.17 -12.91
N HIS A 52 27.32 -1.61 -12.25
CA HIS A 52 28.12 -2.28 -11.23
C HIS A 52 28.12 -1.47 -9.95
N ARG A 53 28.58 -2.07 -8.87
CA ARG A 53 28.73 -1.37 -7.59
C ARG A 53 29.65 -0.16 -7.77
N GLY A 54 29.16 1.02 -7.41
CA GLY A 54 29.90 2.28 -7.55
C GLY A 54 29.93 2.87 -8.96
N SER A 55 29.06 2.43 -9.89
CA SER A 55 29.14 2.86 -11.30
C SER A 55 28.78 4.33 -11.57
N LEU A 56 27.86 4.93 -10.80
CA LEU A 56 27.54 6.37 -10.90
C LEU A 56 28.07 7.19 -9.72
N ARG A 57 28.00 6.64 -8.51
CA ARG A 57 28.53 7.25 -7.28
C ARG A 57 29.09 6.16 -6.39
N ASP A 58 30.16 6.49 -5.68
CA ASP A 58 30.80 5.55 -4.75
C ASP A 58 29.78 5.08 -3.69
N GLY A 59 29.80 3.76 -3.42
CA GLY A 59 28.91 3.12 -2.45
C GLY A 59 27.47 2.85 -2.91
N GLU A 60 27.06 3.27 -4.11
CA GLU A 60 25.76 2.90 -4.67
C GLU A 60 25.76 1.42 -5.13
N HIS A 61 24.70 0.69 -4.75
CA HIS A 61 24.48 -0.68 -5.20
C HIS A 61 23.96 -0.67 -6.64
N CYS A 62 24.34 -1.67 -7.43
CA CYS A 62 24.02 -1.71 -8.86
C CYS A 62 22.51 -1.76 -9.14
N GLU A 63 21.72 -2.41 -8.29
CA GLU A 63 20.26 -2.52 -8.44
C GLU A 63 19.59 -1.17 -8.20
N TYR A 64 20.07 -0.40 -7.23
CA TYR A 64 19.60 0.98 -7.01
C TYR A 64 19.94 1.86 -8.21
N THR A 65 21.18 1.78 -8.71
CA THR A 65 21.62 2.54 -9.87
C THR A 65 20.77 2.22 -11.11
N LEU A 66 20.50 0.95 -11.37
CA LEU A 66 19.66 0.55 -12.50
C LEU A 66 18.23 1.09 -12.36
N ILE A 67 17.57 0.78 -11.25
CA ILE A 67 16.12 1.02 -11.09
C ILE A 67 15.82 2.50 -10.87
N GLU A 68 16.55 3.17 -9.97
CA GLU A 68 16.19 4.51 -9.50
C GLU A 68 17.05 5.64 -10.14
N ARG A 69 18.09 5.31 -10.92
CA ARG A 69 18.90 6.32 -11.64
C ARG A 69 18.79 6.17 -13.14
N ILE A 70 19.26 5.04 -13.68
CA ILE A 70 19.35 4.83 -15.14
C ILE A 70 17.95 4.68 -15.75
N LEU A 71 17.07 3.94 -15.08
CA LEU A 71 15.75 3.58 -15.58
C LEU A 71 14.61 4.21 -14.77
N ALA A 72 14.88 5.31 -14.06
CA ALA A 72 13.94 5.94 -13.12
C ALA A 72 12.56 6.26 -13.71
N ASN A 73 12.50 6.55 -15.03
CA ASN A 73 11.29 6.92 -15.75
C ASN A 73 10.83 5.84 -16.74
N LYS A 74 11.29 4.59 -16.58
CA LYS A 74 10.93 3.47 -17.47
C LYS A 74 9.96 2.53 -16.76
N ASN A 75 9.05 1.94 -17.54
CA ASN A 75 8.22 0.85 -17.03
C ASN A 75 9.05 -0.43 -16.97
N LEU A 76 9.23 -0.97 -15.76
CA LEU A 76 10.00 -2.18 -15.50
C LEU A 76 9.10 -3.38 -15.14
N GLU A 77 7.78 -3.22 -15.26
CA GLU A 77 6.84 -4.30 -15.00
C GLU A 77 7.11 -5.48 -15.94
N GLY A 78 7.27 -6.67 -15.35
CA GLY A 78 7.59 -7.89 -16.09
C GLY A 78 9.07 -8.03 -16.47
N ALA A 79 9.93 -7.06 -16.18
CA ALA A 79 11.36 -7.11 -16.49
C ALA A 79 12.08 -8.30 -15.83
N THR A 80 13.28 -8.61 -16.33
CA THR A 80 14.18 -9.64 -15.78
C THR A 80 15.48 -9.02 -15.32
N LEU A 81 15.85 -9.25 -14.05
CA LEU A 81 17.12 -8.79 -13.46
C LEU A 81 18.12 -9.94 -13.40
N TYR A 82 19.34 -9.71 -13.88
CA TYR A 82 20.49 -10.59 -13.70
C TYR A 82 21.48 -9.89 -12.79
N VAL A 83 21.77 -10.44 -11.63
CA VAL A 83 22.66 -9.82 -10.64
C VAL A 83 23.65 -10.85 -10.10
N THR A 84 24.92 -10.49 -9.98
CA THR A 84 25.96 -11.45 -9.59
C THR A 84 25.96 -11.79 -8.10
N LEU A 85 25.35 -10.96 -7.24
CA LEU A 85 25.19 -11.19 -5.81
C LEU A 85 23.72 -11.02 -5.40
N GLU A 86 23.29 -11.77 -4.38
CA GLU A 86 21.95 -11.63 -3.80
C GLU A 86 21.60 -10.16 -3.46
N PRO A 87 20.44 -9.65 -3.93
CA PRO A 87 19.98 -8.32 -3.55
C PRO A 87 19.78 -8.19 -2.04
N CYS A 88 20.38 -7.17 -1.43
CA CYS A 88 20.31 -7.01 0.02
C CYS A 88 18.87 -6.87 0.54
N SER A 89 18.58 -7.56 1.66
CA SER A 89 17.30 -7.56 2.37
C SER A 89 17.18 -6.43 3.40
N GLU A 90 18.32 -5.91 3.88
CA GLU A 90 18.37 -4.86 4.90
C GLU A 90 19.40 -3.78 4.59
N ARG A 91 19.10 -2.56 5.03
CA ARG A 91 19.98 -1.38 4.91
C ARG A 91 19.71 -0.44 6.08
N ASN A 92 20.75 0.22 6.58
CA ASN A 92 20.61 1.26 7.59
C ASN A 92 19.83 2.45 7.02
N GLU A 93 18.94 3.03 7.83
CA GLU A 93 18.23 4.26 7.48
C GLU A 93 19.21 5.36 7.05
N PRO A 94 18.88 6.17 6.02
CA PRO A 94 17.62 6.22 5.26
C PRO A 94 17.60 5.33 4.00
N LYS A 95 18.57 4.42 3.83
CA LYS A 95 18.72 3.62 2.61
C LYS A 95 17.69 2.49 2.59
N ARG A 96 16.95 2.34 1.49
CA ARG A 96 16.06 1.19 1.24
C ARG A 96 16.87 -0.05 0.84
N PRO A 97 16.44 -1.30 1.13
CA PRO A 97 17.07 -2.53 0.63
C PRO A 97 16.91 -2.72 -0.88
N CYS A 98 17.80 -3.49 -1.52
CA CYS A 98 17.73 -3.77 -2.97
C CYS A 98 16.59 -4.73 -3.31
N ALA A 99 16.35 -5.78 -2.51
CA ALA A 99 15.24 -6.71 -2.74
C ALA A 99 13.89 -5.98 -2.82
N VAL A 100 13.64 -5.04 -1.90
CA VAL A 100 12.46 -4.16 -1.93
C VAL A 100 12.36 -3.35 -3.22
N ARG A 101 13.48 -2.83 -3.76
CA ARG A 101 13.45 -2.05 -5.01
C ARG A 101 13.03 -2.91 -6.19
N VAL A 102 13.52 -4.15 -6.24
CA VAL A 102 13.16 -5.12 -7.27
C VAL A 102 11.65 -5.38 -7.25
N ILE A 103 11.09 -5.63 -6.05
CA ILE A 103 9.64 -5.83 -5.87
C ILE A 103 8.88 -4.59 -6.33
N ARG A 104 9.33 -3.38 -5.95
CA ARG A 104 8.70 -2.09 -6.34
C ARG A 104 8.75 -1.77 -7.82
N ALA A 105 9.79 -2.22 -8.50
CA ALA A 105 9.89 -2.12 -9.94
C ALA A 105 8.97 -3.11 -10.68
N ARG A 106 8.25 -3.98 -9.96
CA ARG A 106 7.40 -5.05 -10.51
C ARG A 106 8.17 -5.98 -11.45
N ILE A 107 9.44 -6.22 -11.14
CA ILE A 107 10.30 -7.17 -11.84
C ILE A 107 9.75 -8.58 -11.59
N SER A 108 9.56 -9.35 -12.66
CA SER A 108 8.90 -10.67 -12.56
C SER A 108 9.88 -11.82 -12.35
N LYS A 109 11.15 -11.63 -12.75
CA LYS A 109 12.18 -12.68 -12.72
C LYS A 109 13.53 -12.12 -12.31
N VAL A 110 14.24 -12.86 -11.46
CA VAL A 110 15.57 -12.48 -10.98
C VAL A 110 16.51 -13.68 -11.09
N PHE A 111 17.64 -13.51 -11.76
CA PHE A 111 18.75 -14.45 -11.72
C PHE A 111 19.81 -13.94 -10.75
N ILE A 112 20.23 -14.81 -9.82
CA ILE A 112 21.24 -14.51 -8.80
C ILE A 112 22.50 -15.34 -9.07
N GLY A 113 23.66 -14.68 -9.10
CA GLY A 113 24.96 -15.31 -9.28
C GLY A 113 25.36 -16.15 -8.07
N MET A 114 25.62 -15.50 -6.94
CA MET A 114 25.88 -16.17 -5.67
C MET A 114 25.00 -15.59 -4.55
N LEU A 115 24.70 -16.40 -3.54
CA LEU A 115 24.02 -15.95 -2.32
C LEU A 115 24.96 -15.12 -1.45
N ASP A 116 24.44 -14.15 -0.71
CA ASP A 116 25.27 -13.31 0.16
C ASP A 116 25.65 -14.12 1.42
N LYS A 117 26.93 -14.51 1.51
CA LYS A 117 27.44 -15.35 2.62
C LYS A 117 27.53 -14.61 3.96
N ASN A 118 27.16 -13.34 4.04
CA ASN A 118 27.09 -12.61 5.29
C ASN A 118 26.02 -13.24 6.22
N PRO A 119 26.39 -13.69 7.43
CA PRO A 119 25.50 -14.43 8.33
C PRO A 119 24.29 -13.64 8.83
N ASP A 120 24.26 -12.30 8.65
CA ASP A 120 23.14 -11.46 9.04
C ASP A 120 22.04 -11.35 7.98
N ILE A 121 22.35 -11.68 6.73
CA ILE A 121 21.47 -11.47 5.55
C ILE A 121 21.40 -12.67 4.60
N TYR A 122 22.09 -13.77 4.91
CA TYR A 122 22.14 -15.00 4.10
C TYR A 122 20.74 -15.50 3.72
N GLU A 123 20.46 -15.57 2.42
CA GLU A 123 19.19 -15.99 1.80
C GLU A 123 17.96 -15.10 2.08
N GLU A 124 18.07 -14.08 2.92
CA GLU A 124 16.93 -13.25 3.29
C GLU A 124 16.43 -12.40 2.11
N GLY A 125 17.32 -11.97 1.22
CA GLY A 125 16.96 -11.22 0.01
C GLY A 125 16.23 -12.12 -0.99
N LYS A 126 16.76 -13.32 -1.23
CA LYS A 126 16.12 -14.33 -2.08
C LYS A 126 14.72 -14.71 -1.56
N LYS A 127 14.60 -15.04 -0.26
CA LYS A 127 13.31 -15.40 0.35
C LYS A 127 12.29 -14.27 0.24
N MET A 128 12.73 -13.02 0.42
CA MET A 128 11.87 -11.84 0.26
C MET A 128 11.31 -11.71 -1.16
N LEU A 129 12.12 -12.00 -2.19
CA LEU A 129 11.68 -11.96 -3.58
C LEU A 129 10.70 -13.12 -3.89
N GLU A 130 11.03 -14.35 -3.46
CA GLU A 130 10.19 -15.53 -3.67
C GLU A 130 8.82 -15.40 -2.97
N ALA A 131 8.79 -14.83 -1.76
CA ALA A 131 7.55 -14.59 -1.01
C ALA A 131 6.56 -13.65 -1.74
N GLU A 132 7.08 -12.74 -2.56
CA GLU A 132 6.29 -11.82 -3.40
C GLU A 132 5.98 -12.40 -4.79
N GLY A 133 6.26 -13.69 -5.02
CA GLY A 133 5.93 -14.39 -6.25
C GLY A 133 6.87 -14.11 -7.44
N ILE A 134 8.07 -13.58 -7.19
CA ILE A 134 9.09 -13.36 -8.23
C ILE A 134 9.78 -14.70 -8.56
N ASP A 135 9.96 -15.01 -9.84
CA ASP A 135 10.70 -16.20 -10.30
C ASP A 135 12.20 -16.01 -10.07
N VAL A 136 12.74 -16.57 -8.99
CA VAL A 136 14.16 -16.48 -8.64
C VAL A 136 14.91 -17.72 -9.10
N LYS A 137 15.97 -17.52 -9.90
CA LYS A 137 16.84 -18.57 -10.42
C LYS A 137 18.30 -18.29 -10.10
N MET A 138 19.12 -19.33 -10.08
CA MET A 138 20.56 -19.18 -9.92
C MET A 138 21.26 -19.15 -11.29
N PHE A 139 22.42 -18.50 -11.37
CA PHE A 139 23.30 -18.56 -12.55
C PHE A 139 23.82 -19.99 -12.77
N GLU A 140 24.37 -20.26 -13.95
CA GLU A 140 25.02 -21.55 -14.21
C GLU A 140 26.27 -21.76 -13.33
N PRO A 141 26.58 -23.00 -12.90
CA PRO A 141 27.62 -23.27 -11.90
C PRO A 141 29.03 -22.79 -12.27
N ASP A 142 29.37 -22.72 -13.56
CA ASP A 142 30.63 -22.17 -14.05
C ASP A 142 30.75 -20.66 -13.77
N LEU A 143 29.68 -19.90 -14.04
CA LEU A 143 29.61 -18.48 -13.73
C LEU A 143 29.55 -18.22 -12.23
N GLN A 144 28.89 -19.07 -11.44
CA GLN A 144 28.91 -18.95 -9.98
C GLN A 144 30.34 -19.04 -9.43
N ARG A 145 31.12 -20.03 -9.88
CA ARG A 145 32.53 -20.17 -9.48
C ARG A 145 33.35 -18.95 -9.87
N GLU A 146 33.13 -18.38 -11.06
CA GLU A 146 33.82 -17.15 -11.48
C GLU A 146 33.50 -15.97 -10.58
N ILE A 147 32.23 -15.83 -10.18
CA ILE A 147 31.77 -14.78 -9.26
C ILE A 147 32.38 -14.96 -7.86
N GLU A 148 32.38 -16.18 -7.34
CA GLU A 148 32.97 -16.53 -6.05
C GLU A 148 34.48 -16.24 -6.03
N LEU A 149 35.20 -16.65 -7.08
CA LEU A 149 36.64 -16.34 -7.23
C LEU A 149 36.91 -14.84 -7.26
N ALA A 150 36.08 -14.06 -7.96
CA ALA A 150 36.22 -12.61 -8.01
C ALA A 150 35.97 -11.91 -6.66
N ASN A 151 35.27 -12.59 -5.75
CA ASN A 151 34.85 -12.11 -4.43
C ASN A 151 35.53 -12.86 -3.27
N GLU A 152 36.64 -13.57 -3.50
CA GLU A 152 37.28 -14.42 -2.50
C GLU A 152 37.59 -13.68 -1.17
N GLU A 153 38.08 -12.44 -1.25
CA GLU A 153 38.35 -11.61 -0.06
C GLU A 153 37.09 -11.29 0.75
N PHE A 154 35.98 -10.97 0.06
CA PHE A 154 34.69 -10.72 0.70
C PHE A 154 34.12 -11.99 1.34
N LEU A 155 34.27 -13.14 0.68
CA LEU A 155 33.82 -14.42 1.21
C LEU A 155 34.61 -14.83 2.47
N LYS A 156 35.94 -14.64 2.48
CA LYS A 156 36.78 -14.83 3.67
C LYS A 156 36.33 -13.94 4.82
N TYR A 157 36.07 -12.66 4.54
CA TYR A 157 35.52 -11.74 5.54
C TYR A 157 34.16 -12.20 6.10
N CYS A 158 33.27 -12.72 5.25
CA CYS A 158 31.99 -13.27 5.72
C CYS A 158 32.18 -14.52 6.60
N GLU A 159 33.15 -15.37 6.27
CA GLU A 159 33.51 -16.53 7.09
C GLU A 159 34.08 -16.10 8.45
N GLU A 160 34.95 -15.08 8.49
CA GLU A 160 35.45 -14.50 9.74
C GLU A 160 34.33 -13.94 10.61
N LEU A 161 33.34 -13.24 10.02
CA LEU A 161 32.16 -12.75 10.73
C LEU A 161 31.31 -13.89 11.28
N ARG A 162 31.23 -15.02 10.58
CA ARG A 162 30.51 -16.21 11.02
C ARG A 162 31.22 -16.90 12.20
N LEU A 163 32.55 -16.97 12.17
CA LEU A 163 33.37 -17.55 13.24
C LEU A 163 33.43 -16.65 14.48
N ASN A 164 33.40 -15.33 14.28
CA ASN A 164 33.43 -14.31 15.33
C ASN A 164 32.17 -13.43 15.27
N PRO A 165 30.99 -13.97 15.62
CA PRO A 165 29.76 -13.20 15.57
C PRO A 165 29.86 -12.01 16.52
N LYS A 166 29.71 -10.80 15.99
CA LYS A 166 29.47 -9.62 16.83
C LYS A 166 28.21 -9.89 17.67
N PRO A 167 28.12 -9.40 18.92
CA PRO A 167 26.89 -9.48 19.68
C PRO A 167 25.79 -8.83 18.84
N LYS A 168 24.92 -9.67 18.27
CA LYS A 168 23.74 -9.20 17.56
C LYS A 168 22.99 -8.35 18.59
N LYS A 169 22.75 -7.07 18.30
CA LYS A 169 21.57 -6.43 18.89
C LYS A 169 20.45 -7.42 18.56
N GLU A 170 19.83 -8.02 19.57
CA GLU A 170 18.70 -8.92 19.34
C GLU A 170 17.79 -8.20 18.36
N LYS A 171 17.73 -8.71 17.12
CA LYS A 171 16.65 -8.35 16.23
C LYS A 171 15.45 -8.97 16.92
N VAL A 172 14.80 -8.17 17.75
CA VAL A 172 13.44 -8.45 18.20
C VAL A 172 12.68 -8.54 16.89
N VAL A 173 12.54 -9.76 16.34
CA VAL A 173 11.53 -10.02 15.32
C VAL A 173 10.27 -9.59 16.02
N PRO A 174 9.64 -8.46 15.63
CA PRO A 174 8.50 -7.97 16.37
C PRO A 174 7.50 -9.11 16.34
N VAL A 175 7.17 -9.67 17.51
CA VAL A 175 6.12 -10.68 17.60
C VAL A 175 4.92 -10.03 16.94
N ARG A 176 4.51 -10.54 15.78
CA ARG A 176 3.42 -9.94 15.03
C ARG A 176 2.22 -9.93 15.95
N PHE A 177 1.65 -8.75 16.17
CA PHE A 177 0.57 -8.59 17.13
C PHE A 177 -0.60 -9.52 16.81
N GLU A 178 -0.87 -9.79 15.53
CA GLU A 178 -1.92 -10.73 15.11
C GLU A 178 -1.71 -12.18 15.59
N LYS A 179 -0.49 -12.58 15.96
CA LYS A 179 -0.16 -13.93 16.47
C LYS A 179 -0.12 -14.03 18.00
N THR A 180 -0.30 -12.92 18.72
CA THR A 180 -0.30 -12.95 20.19
C THR A 180 -1.58 -13.60 20.70
N GLU A 181 -1.49 -14.25 21.86
CA GLU A 181 -2.63 -14.92 22.50
C GLU A 181 -3.58 -13.90 23.11
N VAL A 182 -4.89 -14.12 22.97
CA VAL A 182 -5.91 -13.33 23.65
C VAL A 182 -6.34 -14.07 24.91
N ALA A 183 -5.91 -13.58 26.08
CA ALA A 183 -6.11 -14.27 27.36
C ALA A 183 -7.59 -14.55 27.70
N THR A 184 -8.50 -13.71 27.22
CA THR A 184 -9.95 -13.82 27.45
C THR A 184 -10.67 -14.71 26.44
N ALA A 185 -9.95 -15.27 25.45
CA ALA A 185 -10.55 -16.02 24.36
C ALA A 185 -10.36 -17.54 24.49
N ASN A 186 -11.40 -18.28 24.11
CA ASN A 186 -11.38 -19.73 24.00
C ASN A 186 -11.64 -20.15 22.54
N LYS A 187 -11.04 -21.26 22.10
CA LYS A 187 -11.30 -21.86 20.78
C LYS A 187 -12.81 -22.12 20.53
N ASP A 188 -13.57 -22.38 21.59
CA ASP A 188 -15.01 -22.66 21.53
C ASP A 188 -15.84 -21.38 21.30
N ASP A 189 -15.23 -20.18 21.42
CA ASP A 189 -15.87 -18.92 21.03
C ASP A 189 -15.93 -18.74 19.50
N PHE A 190 -15.24 -19.60 18.73
CA PHE A 190 -15.23 -19.49 17.28
C PHE A 190 -16.59 -19.83 16.66
N ASP A 191 -16.98 -19.03 15.67
CA ASP A 191 -18.18 -19.23 14.89
C ASP A 191 -17.99 -20.39 13.92
N VAL A 192 -18.60 -21.52 14.28
CA VAL A 192 -18.59 -22.74 13.49
C VAL A 192 -19.12 -22.52 12.07
N VAL A 193 -20.13 -21.65 11.88
CA VAL A 193 -20.69 -21.39 10.54
C VAL A 193 -19.68 -20.63 9.69
N LEU A 194 -19.04 -19.60 10.25
CA LEU A 194 -18.04 -18.81 9.55
C LEU A 194 -16.75 -19.60 9.26
N LEU A 195 -16.31 -20.41 10.23
CA LEU A 195 -15.20 -21.35 10.04
C LEU A 195 -15.50 -22.35 8.94
N LYS A 196 -16.72 -22.88 8.89
CA LYS A 196 -17.15 -23.81 7.85
C LYS A 196 -17.05 -23.19 6.46
N GLU A 197 -17.58 -21.97 6.31
CA GLU A 197 -17.49 -21.20 5.07
C GLU A 197 -16.02 -20.96 4.67
N PHE A 198 -15.17 -20.61 5.63
CA PHE A 198 -13.73 -20.43 5.40
C PHE A 198 -13.05 -21.71 4.89
N LEU A 199 -13.34 -22.86 5.52
CA LEU A 199 -12.80 -24.16 5.10
C LEU A 199 -13.32 -24.61 3.73
N ASP A 200 -14.59 -24.32 3.42
CA ASP A 200 -15.19 -24.53 2.09
C ASP A 200 -14.41 -23.74 1.03
N LYS A 201 -14.22 -22.44 1.26
CA LYS A 201 -13.49 -21.58 0.33
C LYS A 201 -12.00 -21.91 0.24
N ALA A 202 -11.41 -22.45 1.31
CA ALA A 202 -10.05 -22.99 1.31
C ALA A 202 -9.91 -24.33 0.56
N GLY A 203 -11.00 -24.93 0.08
CA GLY A 203 -11.00 -26.25 -0.57
C GLY A 203 -10.70 -27.40 0.40
N LYS A 204 -10.96 -27.20 1.70
CA LYS A 204 -10.67 -28.16 2.78
C LYS A 204 -11.92 -28.83 3.35
N HIS A 205 -13.11 -28.46 2.87
CA HIS A 205 -14.34 -28.95 3.46
C HIS A 205 -14.64 -30.41 3.07
N SER A 206 -15.15 -31.17 4.07
CA SER A 206 -15.50 -32.60 4.14
C SER A 206 -14.52 -33.56 4.85
N ARG A 207 -13.32 -33.13 5.31
CA ARG A 207 -12.26 -34.09 5.72
C ARG A 207 -11.58 -33.90 7.08
N LEU A 208 -11.76 -32.82 7.81
CA LEU A 208 -11.00 -32.60 9.04
C LEU A 208 -11.80 -33.06 10.26
N LYS A 209 -11.26 -34.02 11.02
CA LYS A 209 -11.72 -34.29 12.39
C LYS A 209 -11.35 -33.11 13.30
N ASP A 210 -12.01 -32.95 14.45
CA ASP A 210 -11.78 -31.81 15.36
C ASP A 210 -10.29 -31.58 15.69
N ALA A 211 -9.50 -32.64 15.87
CA ALA A 211 -8.06 -32.53 16.11
C ALA A 211 -7.28 -31.99 14.90
N GLU A 212 -7.63 -32.41 13.69
CA GLU A 212 -6.97 -31.98 12.46
C GLU A 212 -7.36 -30.53 12.10
N LEU A 213 -8.58 -30.13 12.46
CA LEU A 213 -9.03 -28.74 12.34
C LEU A 213 -8.22 -27.82 13.24
N LEU A 214 -8.04 -28.19 14.52
CA LEU A 214 -7.27 -27.38 15.47
C LEU A 214 -5.81 -27.24 15.04
N GLU A 215 -5.20 -28.32 14.54
CA GLU A 215 -3.83 -28.27 14.01
C GLU A 215 -3.76 -27.40 12.75
N TYR A 216 -4.74 -27.49 11.85
CA TYR A 216 -4.80 -26.62 10.67
C TYR A 216 -4.94 -25.13 11.04
N LEU A 217 -5.80 -24.80 12.01
CA LEU A 217 -5.97 -23.42 12.49
C LEU A 217 -4.71 -22.89 13.18
N LYS A 218 -3.96 -23.77 13.86
CA LYS A 218 -2.65 -23.46 14.44
C LYS A 218 -1.60 -23.19 13.36
N ASP A 219 -1.52 -24.06 12.35
CA ASP A 219 -0.59 -23.88 11.21
C ASP A 219 -0.86 -22.57 10.47
N LYS A 220 -2.14 -22.16 10.38
CA LYS A 220 -2.55 -20.87 9.79
C LYS A 220 -2.33 -19.67 10.72
N GLY A 221 -1.90 -19.87 11.96
CA GLY A 221 -1.62 -18.81 12.93
C GLY A 221 -2.85 -18.23 13.65
N TYR A 222 -3.99 -18.91 13.59
CA TYR A 222 -5.22 -18.51 14.28
C TYR A 222 -5.33 -19.09 15.71
N LEU A 223 -4.56 -20.14 16.00
CA LEU A 223 -4.38 -20.72 17.32
C LEU A 223 -2.88 -20.84 17.64
N ASN A 224 -2.54 -20.68 18.90
CA ASN A 224 -1.28 -21.15 19.46
C ASN A 224 -1.54 -22.36 20.36
N THR A 225 -0.48 -23.06 20.76
CA THR A 225 -0.56 -24.14 21.76
C THR A 225 0.32 -23.80 22.96
N ASP A 226 -0.04 -24.30 24.13
CA ASP A 226 0.86 -24.30 25.29
C ASP A 226 2.15 -25.11 25.03
N GLU A 227 3.14 -24.98 25.90
CA GLU A 227 4.45 -25.67 25.80
C GLU A 227 4.33 -27.19 25.69
N LYS A 228 3.21 -27.76 26.17
CA LYS A 228 2.91 -29.19 26.15
C LYS A 228 2.07 -29.63 24.95
N GLY A 229 1.63 -28.70 24.10
CA GLY A 229 0.84 -28.98 22.90
C GLY A 229 -0.58 -29.49 23.15
N LYS A 230 -1.12 -29.30 24.37
CA LYS A 230 -2.41 -29.86 24.80
C LYS A 230 -3.54 -28.83 24.80
N VAL A 231 -3.22 -27.55 24.99
CA VAL A 231 -4.21 -26.48 25.10
C VAL A 231 -4.05 -25.52 23.94
N PHE A 232 -5.07 -25.44 23.09
CA PHE A 232 -5.15 -24.47 22.01
C PHE A 232 -5.69 -23.14 22.52
N LYS A 233 -5.01 -22.05 22.17
CA LYS A 233 -5.35 -20.69 22.58
C LYS A 233 -5.55 -19.80 21.36
N PRO A 234 -6.68 -19.07 21.23
CA PRO A 234 -6.90 -18.13 20.15
C PRO A 234 -5.84 -17.03 20.10
N THR A 235 -5.35 -16.76 18.89
CA THR A 235 -4.55 -15.58 18.60
C THR A 235 -5.45 -14.38 18.33
N VAL A 236 -4.88 -13.17 18.31
CA VAL A 236 -5.58 -11.96 17.87
C VAL A 236 -6.21 -12.16 16.48
N ALA A 237 -5.49 -12.75 15.52
CA ALA A 237 -6.03 -13.06 14.19
C ALA A 237 -7.22 -14.02 14.29
N GLY A 238 -7.11 -15.10 15.08
CA GLY A 238 -8.20 -16.05 15.26
C GLY A 238 -9.46 -15.40 15.85
N VAL A 239 -9.30 -14.55 16.86
CA VAL A 239 -10.41 -13.80 17.47
C VAL A 239 -11.05 -12.84 16.48
N LEU A 240 -10.24 -12.02 15.78
CA LEU A 240 -10.74 -11.04 14.82
C LEU A 240 -11.54 -11.69 13.68
N LEU A 241 -11.06 -12.82 13.18
CA LEU A 241 -11.63 -13.49 12.02
C LEU A 241 -12.82 -14.37 12.37
N PHE A 242 -12.80 -15.06 13.52
CA PHE A 242 -13.73 -16.17 13.78
C PHE A 242 -14.47 -16.09 15.11
N SER A 243 -14.09 -15.25 16.08
CA SER A 243 -14.78 -15.25 17.38
C SER A 243 -16.15 -14.57 17.33
N LYS A 244 -17.16 -15.23 17.90
CA LYS A 244 -18.49 -14.61 18.15
C LYS A 244 -18.43 -13.45 19.15
N LYS A 245 -17.39 -13.41 19.99
CA LYS A 245 -17.13 -12.38 21.00
C LYS A 245 -16.01 -11.43 20.57
N CYS A 246 -15.75 -11.31 19.26
CA CYS A 246 -14.66 -10.52 18.70
C CYS A 246 -14.56 -9.11 19.32
N ASN A 247 -15.68 -8.38 19.41
CA ASN A 247 -15.65 -7.00 19.90
C ASN A 247 -15.54 -6.89 21.43
N ASP A 248 -15.95 -7.92 22.19
CA ASP A 248 -15.79 -7.94 23.65
C ASP A 248 -14.34 -8.27 24.03
N GLN A 249 -13.73 -9.18 23.26
CA GLN A 249 -12.35 -9.63 23.46
C GLN A 249 -11.33 -8.63 22.90
N LEU A 250 -11.68 -7.95 21.80
CA LEU A 250 -10.86 -6.96 21.11
C LEU A 250 -11.73 -5.75 20.76
N ALA A 251 -11.96 -4.86 21.72
CA ALA A 251 -12.82 -3.68 21.56
C ALA A 251 -12.37 -2.75 20.41
N GLN A 252 -11.10 -2.82 20.03
CA GLN A 252 -10.50 -2.08 18.92
C GLN A 252 -10.87 -2.61 17.53
N SER A 253 -11.52 -3.79 17.46
CA SER A 253 -12.04 -4.37 16.21
C SER A 253 -13.29 -3.68 15.67
N VAL A 254 -13.98 -2.86 16.48
CA VAL A 254 -15.19 -2.15 16.07
C VAL A 254 -14.85 -1.03 15.08
N ILE A 255 -15.63 -0.90 14.01
CA ILE A 255 -15.58 0.27 13.13
C ILE A 255 -16.57 1.30 13.64
N LYS A 256 -16.10 2.51 13.89
CA LYS A 256 -16.96 3.65 14.23
C LYS A 256 -17.41 4.34 12.96
N THR A 257 -18.69 4.68 12.91
CA THR A 257 -19.29 5.34 11.75
C THR A 257 -19.89 6.67 12.15
N GLU A 258 -19.74 7.67 11.29
CA GLU A 258 -20.43 8.95 11.43
C GLU A 258 -21.05 9.34 10.08
N TYR A 259 -22.25 9.89 10.09
CA TYR A 259 -22.85 10.48 8.89
C TYR A 259 -23.52 11.80 9.21
N ARG A 260 -23.60 12.68 8.21
CA ARG A 260 -24.33 13.94 8.30
C ARG A 260 -25.78 13.73 7.86
N GLU A 261 -26.72 14.11 8.70
CA GLU A 261 -28.15 14.14 8.37
C GLU A 261 -28.76 15.42 8.91
N LYS A 262 -29.43 16.19 8.04
CA LYS A 262 -30.09 17.47 8.40
C LYS A 262 -29.16 18.43 9.18
N GLY A 263 -27.89 18.50 8.77
CA GLY A 263 -26.88 19.38 9.38
C GLY A 263 -26.34 18.91 10.74
N LYS A 264 -26.73 17.72 11.23
CA LYS A 264 -26.19 17.12 12.46
C LYS A 264 -25.38 15.87 12.13
N MET A 265 -24.31 15.65 12.88
CA MET A 265 -23.56 14.41 12.82
C MET A 265 -24.23 13.36 13.71
N LYS A 266 -24.47 12.17 13.15
CA LYS A 266 -24.95 11.00 13.87
C LYS A 266 -23.89 9.92 13.85
N GLY A 267 -23.65 9.29 15.01
CA GLY A 267 -22.68 8.23 15.19
C GLY A 267 -23.32 6.83 15.22
N GLY A 268 -22.55 5.82 14.86
CA GLY A 268 -22.88 4.41 14.93
C GLY A 268 -21.65 3.54 15.10
N GLU A 269 -21.87 2.23 15.26
CA GLU A 269 -20.82 1.23 15.39
C GLU A 269 -21.16 0.02 14.52
N ILE A 270 -20.18 -0.49 13.80
CA ILE A 270 -20.26 -1.76 13.09
C ILE A 270 -19.44 -2.79 13.86
N LYS A 271 -20.13 -3.86 14.25
CA LYS A 271 -19.64 -4.96 15.11
C LYS A 271 -19.63 -6.27 14.33
N GLY A 272 -19.19 -7.34 14.99
CA GLY A 272 -18.95 -8.64 14.38
C GLY A 272 -17.48 -8.87 14.07
N THR A 273 -17.18 -10.00 13.42
CA THR A 273 -15.83 -10.36 12.96
C THR A 273 -15.40 -9.45 11.82
N ILE A 274 -14.09 -9.30 11.63
CA ILE A 274 -13.56 -8.48 10.54
C ILE A 274 -13.85 -9.08 9.14
N LEU A 275 -14.32 -10.33 9.07
CA LEU A 275 -14.81 -10.96 7.83
C LEU A 275 -16.24 -10.50 7.47
N GLN A 276 -17.04 -10.10 8.46
CA GLN A 276 -18.44 -9.69 8.28
C GLN A 276 -18.57 -8.17 8.14
N GLN A 277 -17.79 -7.41 8.91
CA GLN A 277 -17.81 -5.95 8.93
C GLN A 277 -17.66 -5.27 7.55
N PRO A 278 -16.89 -5.78 6.56
CA PRO A 278 -16.72 -5.08 5.29
C PRO A 278 -18.03 -4.86 4.55
N LYS A 279 -18.94 -5.84 4.58
CA LYS A 279 -20.25 -5.73 3.93
C LYS A 279 -21.06 -4.61 4.59
N ASP A 280 -21.18 -4.64 5.92
CA ASP A 280 -21.96 -3.66 6.66
C ASP A 280 -21.37 -2.25 6.54
N ALA A 281 -20.04 -2.13 6.45
CA ALA A 281 -19.35 -0.85 6.24
C ALA A 281 -19.59 -0.28 4.84
N VAL A 282 -19.56 -1.11 3.80
CA VAL A 282 -19.94 -0.69 2.44
C VAL A 282 -21.41 -0.29 2.42
N ASP A 283 -22.31 -1.15 2.91
CA ASP A 283 -23.75 -0.88 2.97
C ASP A 283 -24.04 0.43 3.75
N PHE A 284 -23.33 0.69 4.85
CA PHE A 284 -23.40 1.95 5.59
C PHE A 284 -23.01 3.14 4.71
N VAL A 285 -21.85 3.12 4.04
CA VAL A 285 -21.45 4.23 3.18
C VAL A 285 -22.46 4.44 2.05
N MET A 286 -22.82 3.36 1.33
CA MET A 286 -23.70 3.43 0.18
C MET A 286 -25.12 3.91 0.52
N SER A 287 -25.61 3.61 1.72
CA SER A 287 -26.93 4.08 2.19
C SER A 287 -26.96 5.56 2.59
N HIS A 288 -25.80 6.16 2.87
CA HIS A 288 -25.67 7.57 3.27
C HIS A 288 -25.06 8.46 2.17
N LEU A 289 -24.64 7.88 1.04
CA LEU A 289 -24.24 8.62 -0.15
C LEU A 289 -25.46 9.12 -0.93
N GLU A 290 -25.33 10.30 -1.54
CA GLU A 290 -26.36 10.79 -2.46
C GLU A 290 -26.42 9.92 -3.73
N LYS A 291 -27.64 9.64 -4.20
CA LYS A 291 -27.86 8.97 -5.47
C LYS A 291 -28.08 10.00 -6.57
N TRP A 292 -27.39 9.82 -7.68
CA TRP A 292 -27.40 10.71 -8.84
C TRP A 292 -28.07 10.03 -10.02
N THR A 293 -29.11 10.66 -10.57
CA THR A 293 -29.72 10.26 -11.84
C THR A 293 -29.12 11.07 -12.98
N GLU A 294 -28.45 10.42 -13.91
CA GLU A 294 -28.02 11.04 -15.17
C GLU A 294 -29.20 10.97 -16.16
N VAL A 295 -29.65 12.13 -16.67
CA VAL A 295 -30.68 12.17 -17.72
C VAL A 295 -30.00 12.08 -19.07
N LYS A 296 -30.11 10.93 -19.75
CA LYS A 296 -29.62 10.75 -21.13
C LYS A 296 -30.80 10.71 -22.09
N GLY A 297 -31.07 11.83 -22.78
CA GLY A 297 -32.15 11.92 -23.76
C GLY A 297 -33.54 11.94 -23.10
N ILE A 298 -34.47 11.12 -23.60
CA ILE A 298 -35.87 11.04 -23.11
C ILE A 298 -35.97 10.05 -21.93
N GLU A 299 -35.00 9.16 -21.75
CA GLU A 299 -35.03 8.12 -20.74
C GLU A 299 -34.25 8.53 -19.48
N ARG A 300 -34.85 8.24 -18.34
CA ARG A 300 -34.23 8.42 -17.02
C ARG A 300 -33.48 7.14 -16.69
N VAL A 301 -32.16 7.21 -16.62
CA VAL A 301 -31.32 6.08 -16.19
C VAL A 301 -31.38 5.97 -14.67
N ASP A 302 -31.27 4.74 -14.15
CA ASP A 302 -31.31 4.44 -12.72
C ASP A 302 -30.32 5.30 -11.91
N ALA A 303 -30.69 5.59 -10.67
CA ALA A 303 -29.90 6.44 -9.79
C ALA A 303 -28.65 5.70 -9.31
N GLU A 304 -27.48 6.11 -9.80
CA GLU A 304 -26.18 5.58 -9.38
C GLU A 304 -25.65 6.31 -8.15
N PRO A 305 -24.93 5.64 -7.25
CA PRO A 305 -24.28 6.31 -6.12
C PRO A 305 -23.22 7.31 -6.58
N GLU A 306 -23.05 8.41 -5.85
CA GLU A 306 -22.10 9.46 -6.22
C GLU A 306 -20.63 9.04 -6.20
N ILE A 307 -20.29 7.96 -5.49
CA ILE A 307 -18.97 7.31 -5.50
C ILE A 307 -19.20 5.84 -5.85
N PRO A 308 -18.41 5.25 -6.77
CA PRO A 308 -18.55 3.85 -7.13
C PRO A 308 -18.37 2.91 -5.91
N GLU A 309 -19.30 1.97 -5.73
CA GLU A 309 -19.27 0.99 -4.64
C GLU A 309 -17.95 0.23 -4.57
N ILE A 310 -17.39 -0.11 -5.74
CA ILE A 310 -16.12 -0.82 -5.83
C ILE A 310 -14.97 -0.04 -5.19
N VAL A 311 -14.97 1.30 -5.27
CA VAL A 311 -13.93 2.14 -4.64
C VAL A 311 -14.07 2.09 -3.12
N ILE A 312 -15.31 2.21 -2.61
CA ILE A 312 -15.59 2.12 -1.17
C ILE A 312 -15.19 0.75 -0.65
N ARG A 313 -15.57 -0.32 -1.35
CA ARG A 313 -15.22 -1.69 -0.98
C ARG A 313 -13.70 -1.86 -0.85
N GLU A 314 -12.92 -1.45 -1.85
CA GLU A 314 -11.46 -1.59 -1.80
C GLU A 314 -10.85 -0.81 -0.62
N LEU A 315 -11.33 0.40 -0.36
CA LEU A 315 -10.81 1.22 0.74
C LEU A 315 -11.18 0.68 2.12
N VAL A 316 -12.41 0.18 2.29
CA VAL A 316 -12.85 -0.47 3.54
C VAL A 316 -12.01 -1.72 3.80
N MET A 317 -11.81 -2.57 2.78
CA MET A 317 -10.97 -3.76 2.90
C MET A 317 -9.54 -3.39 3.30
N ASN A 318 -8.94 -2.41 2.62
CA ASN A 318 -7.59 -1.93 2.93
C ASN A 318 -7.48 -1.37 4.35
N ALA A 319 -8.47 -0.61 4.79
CA ALA A 319 -8.50 -0.05 6.14
C ALA A 319 -8.51 -1.14 7.20
N ILE A 320 -9.22 -2.25 6.98
CA ILE A 320 -9.31 -3.40 7.89
C ILE A 320 -8.01 -4.21 7.88
N VAL A 321 -7.56 -4.67 6.71
CA VAL A 321 -6.44 -5.61 6.62
C VAL A 321 -5.09 -4.97 6.99
N HIS A 322 -4.91 -3.66 6.74
CA HIS A 322 -3.68 -2.94 7.08
C HIS A 322 -3.73 -2.20 8.42
N ARG A 323 -4.82 -2.34 9.18
CA ARG A 323 -4.97 -1.73 10.51
C ARG A 323 -3.87 -2.19 11.47
N ASP A 324 -3.36 -1.28 12.28
CA ASP A 324 -2.54 -1.63 13.43
C ASP A 324 -3.40 -2.09 14.61
N TYR A 325 -3.53 -3.41 14.77
CA TYR A 325 -4.37 -3.98 15.82
C TYR A 325 -3.82 -3.84 17.25
N SER A 326 -2.54 -3.47 17.39
CA SER A 326 -1.91 -3.20 18.69
C SER A 326 -2.40 -1.91 19.35
N LEU A 327 -3.00 -1.00 18.57
CA LEU A 327 -3.57 0.25 19.06
C LEU A 327 -4.99 0.01 19.60
N GLU A 328 -5.07 -0.46 20.85
CA GLU A 328 -6.34 -0.80 21.53
C GLU A 328 -7.29 0.39 21.72
N GLY A 329 -6.73 1.58 21.95
CA GLY A 329 -7.50 2.82 22.15
C GLY A 329 -8.09 3.43 20.87
N SER A 330 -7.66 2.97 19.70
CA SER A 330 -8.01 3.55 18.41
C SER A 330 -8.87 2.59 17.60
N ARG A 331 -9.75 3.11 16.73
CA ARG A 331 -10.65 2.31 15.89
C ARG A 331 -10.60 2.83 14.47
N ILE A 332 -11.05 2.02 13.51
CA ILE A 332 -11.33 2.55 12.18
C ILE A 332 -12.51 3.50 12.29
N TYR A 333 -12.40 4.65 11.65
CA TYR A 333 -13.48 5.62 11.52
C TYR A 333 -13.89 5.74 10.06
N ILE A 334 -15.18 5.62 9.79
CA ILE A 334 -15.78 5.91 8.48
C ILE A 334 -16.74 7.08 8.68
N LYS A 335 -16.45 8.20 8.03
CA LYS A 335 -17.25 9.42 8.14
C LYS A 335 -17.78 9.82 6.78
N VAL A 336 -19.10 9.88 6.66
CA VAL A 336 -19.81 10.32 5.45
C VAL A 336 -20.35 11.73 5.69
N MET A 337 -19.93 12.67 4.86
CA MET A 337 -20.37 14.05 4.85
C MET A 337 -20.93 14.38 3.46
N ASP A 338 -21.44 15.60 3.29
CA ASP A 338 -22.03 16.06 2.03
C ASP A 338 -20.99 15.94 0.89
N GLY A 339 -21.12 14.90 0.06
CA GLY A 339 -20.21 14.56 -1.03
C GLY A 339 -18.83 14.02 -0.63
N MET A 340 -18.52 13.83 0.66
CA MET A 340 -17.17 13.45 1.08
C MET A 340 -17.19 12.24 2.00
N VAL A 341 -16.33 11.27 1.72
CA VAL A 341 -16.12 10.10 2.58
C VAL A 341 -14.69 10.11 3.11
N GLU A 342 -14.56 10.13 4.43
CA GLU A 342 -13.29 9.95 5.14
C GLU A 342 -13.23 8.54 5.72
N ILE A 343 -12.18 7.79 5.38
CA ILE A 343 -11.86 6.50 6.00
C ILE A 343 -10.51 6.66 6.70
N SER A 344 -10.51 6.52 8.02
CA SER A 344 -9.32 6.64 8.87
C SER A 344 -9.04 5.31 9.54
N SER A 345 -7.87 4.72 9.28
CA SER A 345 -7.41 3.48 9.92
C SER A 345 -6.22 3.74 10.85
N PRO A 346 -6.22 3.19 12.08
CA PRO A 346 -5.09 3.31 13.00
C PRO A 346 -3.80 2.69 12.46
N GLY A 347 -2.69 3.40 12.66
CA GLY A 347 -1.38 3.00 12.19
C GLY A 347 -0.91 3.80 10.98
N GLY A 348 0.41 3.91 10.84
CA GLY A 348 1.05 4.49 9.65
C GLY A 348 1.28 3.47 8.54
N LEU A 349 1.97 3.90 7.50
CA LEU A 349 2.41 3.02 6.42
C LEU A 349 3.46 2.02 6.92
N VAL A 350 3.37 0.78 6.42
CA VAL A 350 4.37 -0.24 6.71
C VAL A 350 5.64 0.11 5.94
N GLN A 351 6.78 0.17 6.63
CA GLN A 351 8.05 0.40 5.96
C GLN A 351 8.32 -0.73 4.97
N PRO A 352 8.86 -0.42 3.77
CA PRO A 352 9.45 0.86 3.36
C PRO A 352 8.52 1.70 2.45
N ILE A 353 7.19 1.53 2.55
CA ILE A 353 6.20 2.31 1.80
C ILE A 353 6.16 3.74 2.36
N ARG A 354 6.26 4.73 1.49
CA ARG A 354 6.17 6.16 1.79
C ARG A 354 4.82 6.71 1.34
N LEU A 355 4.39 7.82 1.93
CA LEU A 355 3.13 8.47 1.57
C LEU A 355 3.09 8.86 0.08
N GLU A 356 4.21 9.34 -0.45
CA GLU A 356 4.37 9.65 -1.88
C GLU A 356 4.08 8.45 -2.79
N ASP A 357 4.39 7.24 -2.33
CA ASP A 357 4.18 6.04 -3.13
C ASP A 357 2.69 5.71 -3.26
N VAL A 358 1.95 5.89 -2.17
CA VAL A 358 0.51 5.69 -2.14
C VAL A 358 -0.20 6.81 -2.90
N GLN A 359 0.25 8.05 -2.74
CA GLN A 359 -0.29 9.22 -3.44
C GLN A 359 -0.13 9.11 -4.96
N ASN A 360 0.96 8.49 -5.42
CA ASN A 360 1.22 8.22 -6.83
C ASN A 360 0.61 6.89 -7.32
N PHE A 361 -0.14 6.17 -6.47
CA PHE A 361 -0.73 4.87 -6.79
C PHE A 361 0.29 3.82 -7.27
N ASN A 362 1.55 3.93 -6.82
CA ASN A 362 2.67 3.03 -7.18
C ASN A 362 3.19 2.22 -5.98
N ALA A 363 2.53 2.34 -4.82
CA ALA A 363 2.86 1.56 -3.63
C ALA A 363 2.57 0.08 -3.87
N ASN A 364 3.54 -0.76 -3.52
CA ASN A 364 3.33 -2.19 -3.42
C ASN A 364 2.58 -2.53 -2.14
N SER A 365 1.78 -3.60 -2.19
CA SER A 365 1.11 -4.11 -1.00
C SER A 365 2.12 -4.84 -0.12
N ILE A 366 2.40 -4.31 1.06
CA ILE A 366 3.10 -5.04 2.13
C ILE A 366 2.11 -5.27 3.25
N ALA A 367 1.85 -6.54 3.54
CA ALA A 367 0.88 -6.94 4.54
C ALA A 367 1.43 -6.70 5.96
N ARG A 368 0.82 -5.77 6.69
CA ARG A 368 1.05 -5.60 8.15
C ARG A 368 0.61 -6.84 8.92
N ASN A 369 -0.50 -7.42 8.46
CA ASN A 369 -1.19 -8.55 9.08
C ASN A 369 -1.30 -9.71 8.06
N PRO A 370 -0.21 -10.45 7.75
CA PRO A 370 -0.26 -11.47 6.70
C PRO A 370 -1.25 -12.59 6.94
N HIS A 371 -1.52 -12.99 8.19
CA HIS A 371 -2.51 -14.04 8.48
C HIS A 371 -3.94 -13.56 8.27
N ILE A 372 -4.22 -12.28 8.54
CA ILE A 372 -5.49 -11.64 8.20
C ILE A 372 -5.63 -11.51 6.67
N VAL A 373 -4.59 -11.05 5.97
CA VAL A 373 -4.57 -10.92 4.50
C VAL A 373 -4.80 -12.27 3.82
N GLU A 374 -4.16 -13.34 4.31
CA GLU A 374 -4.39 -14.70 3.83
C GLU A 374 -5.85 -15.14 4.01
N ALA A 375 -6.45 -14.82 5.16
CA ALA A 375 -7.85 -15.14 5.42
C ALA A 375 -8.79 -14.41 4.45
N PHE A 376 -8.57 -13.11 4.22
CA PHE A 376 -9.37 -12.31 3.29
C PHE A 376 -9.22 -12.80 1.84
N ASN A 377 -8.01 -13.19 1.43
CA ASN A 377 -7.77 -13.82 0.13
C ASN A 377 -8.54 -15.14 0.00
N THR A 378 -8.48 -16.00 1.02
CA THR A 378 -9.22 -17.26 1.06
C THR A 378 -10.73 -17.02 0.95
N MET A 379 -11.24 -16.01 1.66
CA MET A 379 -12.64 -15.62 1.62
C MET A 379 -13.07 -14.91 0.33
N LYS A 380 -12.12 -14.64 -0.59
CA LYS A 380 -12.27 -13.89 -1.84
C LYS A 380 -12.76 -12.44 -1.63
N LEU A 381 -12.42 -11.87 -0.48
CA LEU A 381 -12.77 -10.50 -0.11
C LEU A 381 -11.80 -9.49 -0.73
N ILE A 382 -10.54 -9.88 -0.91
CA ILE A 382 -9.48 -9.10 -1.57
C ILE A 382 -8.86 -9.91 -2.72
N GLU A 383 -8.24 -9.23 -3.66
CA GLU A 383 -7.49 -9.84 -4.76
C GLU A 383 -6.03 -10.08 -4.34
N GLN A 384 -5.45 -11.20 -4.75
CA GLN A 384 -4.05 -11.57 -4.42
C GLN A 384 -2.99 -10.64 -5.04
N ARG A 385 -3.37 -9.77 -5.99
CA ARG A 385 -2.46 -8.89 -6.70
C ARG A 385 -2.57 -7.47 -6.16
N SER A 386 -1.45 -6.75 -6.13
CA SER A 386 -1.27 -5.35 -5.70
C SER A 386 -2.03 -4.31 -6.56
N TRP A 387 -3.28 -4.59 -6.91
CA TRP A 387 -4.10 -3.83 -7.87
C TRP A 387 -5.14 -2.95 -7.18
N GLY A 388 -5.29 -3.02 -5.85
CA GLY A 388 -6.32 -2.28 -5.11
C GLY A 388 -6.27 -0.76 -5.38
N LEU A 389 -5.08 -0.15 -5.30
CA LEU A 389 -4.88 1.27 -5.62
C LEU A 389 -5.13 1.59 -7.10
N GLU A 390 -4.65 0.75 -8.01
CA GLU A 390 -4.87 0.92 -9.45
C GLU A 390 -6.35 0.84 -9.82
N LYS A 391 -7.10 -0.08 -9.20
CA LYS A 391 -8.53 -0.25 -9.35
C LYS A 391 -9.30 0.96 -8.83
N ILE A 392 -8.90 1.50 -7.68
CA ILE A 392 -9.45 2.76 -7.16
C ILE A 392 -9.26 3.88 -8.18
N LYS A 393 -8.02 4.07 -8.67
CA LYS A 393 -7.69 5.11 -9.66
C LYS A 393 -8.54 4.97 -10.93
N LYS A 394 -8.55 3.78 -11.54
CA LYS A 394 -9.29 3.51 -12.79
C LYS A 394 -10.79 3.77 -12.64
N ASN A 395 -11.40 3.36 -11.54
CA ASN A 395 -12.83 3.55 -11.33
C ASN A 395 -13.21 5.01 -11.05
N LEU A 396 -12.35 5.75 -10.35
CA LEU A 396 -12.56 7.18 -10.13
C LEU A 396 -12.38 7.98 -11.43
N GLU A 397 -11.34 7.67 -12.21
CA GLU A 397 -11.12 8.29 -13.53
C GLU A 397 -12.29 8.00 -14.49
N ALA A 398 -12.78 6.76 -14.52
CA ALA A 398 -13.95 6.38 -15.32
C ALA A 398 -15.23 7.12 -14.87
N ALA A 399 -15.39 7.34 -13.56
CA ALA A 399 -16.50 8.12 -13.00
C ALA A 399 -16.28 9.65 -13.11
N LYS A 400 -15.14 10.10 -13.67
CA LYS A 400 -14.72 11.51 -13.73
C LYS A 400 -14.67 12.19 -12.35
N LEU A 401 -14.35 11.42 -11.32
CA LEU A 401 -14.19 11.87 -9.96
C LEU A 401 -12.72 12.17 -9.65
N PRO A 402 -12.44 13.09 -8.72
CA PRO A 402 -11.08 13.33 -8.27
C PRO A 402 -10.47 12.11 -7.57
N LEU A 403 -9.15 11.99 -7.67
CA LEU A 403 -8.41 10.96 -6.94
C LEU A 403 -8.42 11.24 -5.43
N PRO A 404 -8.38 10.19 -4.58
CA PRO A 404 -8.34 10.36 -3.13
C PRO A 404 -7.11 11.12 -2.66
N GLU A 405 -7.28 11.83 -1.55
CA GLU A 405 -6.19 12.42 -0.79
C GLU A 405 -5.80 11.48 0.36
N PHE A 406 -4.52 11.14 0.44
CA PHE A 406 -3.98 10.28 1.50
C PHE A 406 -3.24 11.14 2.53
N LYS A 407 -3.50 10.91 3.82
CA LYS A 407 -2.85 11.64 4.92
C LYS A 407 -2.39 10.71 6.02
N ILE A 408 -1.33 11.09 6.70
CA ILE A 408 -0.93 10.50 7.98
C ILE A 408 -1.06 11.60 9.03
N GLU A 409 -2.06 11.50 9.89
CA GLU A 409 -2.36 12.50 10.91
C GLU A 409 -2.75 11.81 12.22
N GLY A 410 -2.18 12.26 13.34
CA GLY A 410 -2.53 11.74 14.67
C GLY A 410 -2.30 10.23 14.83
N GLY A 411 -1.33 9.66 14.09
CA GLY A 411 -1.05 8.22 14.10
C GLY A 411 -2.01 7.37 13.25
N ASN A 412 -2.93 7.99 12.51
CA ASN A 412 -3.86 7.31 11.62
C ASN A 412 -3.51 7.57 10.16
N PHE A 413 -3.71 6.56 9.33
CA PHE A 413 -3.75 6.68 7.87
C PHE A 413 -5.17 7.03 7.43
N LYS A 414 -5.33 8.18 6.79
CA LYS A 414 -6.62 8.72 6.35
C LYS A 414 -6.71 8.75 4.83
N VAL A 415 -7.88 8.39 4.32
CA VAL A 415 -8.24 8.51 2.92
C VAL A 415 -9.46 9.42 2.82
N LEU A 416 -9.36 10.47 2.01
CA LEU A 416 -10.46 11.39 1.71
C LEU A 416 -10.91 11.17 0.27
N LEU A 417 -12.16 10.79 0.09
CA LEU A 417 -12.83 10.63 -1.19
C LEU A 417 -13.86 11.73 -1.41
N TYR A 418 -13.98 12.19 -2.65
CA TYR A 418 -14.91 13.25 -3.02
C TYR A 418 -15.83 12.76 -4.14
N GLY A 419 -17.13 12.70 -3.86
CA GLY A 419 -18.20 12.32 -4.77
C GLY A 419 -18.69 13.47 -5.63
N LYS A 420 -19.67 13.19 -6.51
CA LYS A 420 -20.22 14.15 -7.48
C LYS A 420 -20.86 15.38 -6.84
N SER A 421 -21.50 15.23 -5.68
CA SER A 421 -22.12 16.37 -4.97
C SER A 421 -21.07 17.26 -4.28
N TYR A 422 -19.86 16.74 -4.07
CA TYR A 422 -18.78 17.51 -3.50
C TYR A 422 -18.28 18.52 -4.51
N ASP A 423 -18.20 19.76 -4.06
CA ASP A 423 -17.65 20.82 -4.88
C ASP A 423 -16.13 20.77 -4.87
N TYR A 424 -15.60 19.70 -5.48
CA TYR A 424 -14.17 19.44 -5.49
C TYR A 424 -13.48 20.38 -6.47
N VAL A 425 -12.70 21.29 -5.91
CA VAL A 425 -11.75 22.09 -6.67
C VAL A 425 -10.34 21.55 -6.37
N PRO A 426 -9.72 20.80 -7.31
CA PRO A 426 -8.37 20.27 -7.12
C PRO A 426 -7.37 21.40 -6.82
N GLY A 427 -6.53 21.23 -5.80
CA GLY A 427 -5.46 22.19 -5.49
C GLY A 427 -5.94 23.51 -4.86
N LEU A 428 -7.14 23.56 -4.28
CA LEU A 428 -7.64 24.71 -3.53
C LEU A 428 -7.20 24.64 -2.06
N ALA A 429 -6.49 25.65 -1.56
CA ALA A 429 -6.12 25.75 -0.15
C ALA A 429 -7.37 25.87 0.76
N ASN A 430 -7.29 25.43 2.03
CA ASN A 430 -8.46 25.38 2.93
C ASN A 430 -9.16 26.73 3.10
N ASP A 431 -8.38 27.80 3.17
CA ASP A 431 -8.84 29.18 3.31
C ASP A 431 -9.52 29.73 2.04
N LEU A 432 -9.31 29.10 0.88
CA LEU A 432 -10.03 29.37 -0.36
C LEU A 432 -11.29 28.52 -0.48
N LYS A 433 -11.29 27.29 0.05
CA LYS A 433 -12.46 26.39 0.08
C LYS A 433 -13.63 27.00 0.86
N GLU A 434 -13.33 27.69 1.96
CA GLU A 434 -14.38 28.34 2.77
C GLU A 434 -15.04 29.50 2.02
N ILE A 435 -14.24 30.34 1.34
CA ILE A 435 -14.76 31.44 0.51
C ILE A 435 -15.56 30.90 -0.67
N TYR A 436 -15.05 29.87 -1.33
CA TYR A 436 -15.74 29.19 -2.41
C TYR A 436 -17.11 28.64 -1.99
N SER A 437 -17.15 27.93 -0.84
CA SER A 437 -18.40 27.40 -0.26
C SER A 437 -19.39 28.51 0.11
N PHE A 438 -18.89 29.65 0.59
CA PHE A 438 -19.73 30.81 0.90
C PHE A 438 -20.38 31.41 -0.35
N ILE A 439 -19.61 31.63 -1.42
CA ILE A 439 -20.13 32.13 -2.71
C ILE A 439 -21.17 31.16 -3.27
N LYS A 440 -20.91 29.84 -3.19
CA LYS A 440 -21.85 28.79 -3.58
C LYS A 440 -23.17 28.90 -2.85
N SER A 441 -23.13 28.99 -1.51
CA SER A 441 -24.33 29.04 -0.68
C SER A 441 -25.24 30.22 -1.01
N LYS A 442 -24.65 31.37 -1.35
CA LYS A 442 -25.38 32.60 -1.70
C LYS A 442 -25.72 32.73 -3.19
N LYS A 443 -25.24 31.82 -4.05
CA LYS A 443 -25.25 31.91 -5.53
C LYS A 443 -24.44 33.07 -6.12
N LYS A 444 -24.26 34.16 -5.38
CA LYS A 444 -23.39 35.29 -5.67
C LYS A 444 -22.89 35.92 -4.38
N ALA A 445 -21.68 36.46 -4.40
CA ALA A 445 -21.18 37.30 -3.30
C ALA A 445 -20.34 38.47 -3.82
N THR A 446 -20.33 39.56 -3.09
CA THR A 446 -19.46 40.72 -3.34
C THR A 446 -18.14 40.59 -2.55
N ALA A 447 -17.08 41.28 -2.99
CA ALA A 447 -15.81 41.29 -2.25
C ALA A 447 -16.00 41.78 -0.80
N LYS A 448 -16.88 42.77 -0.59
CA LYS A 448 -17.17 43.33 0.74
C LYS A 448 -17.86 42.33 1.67
N GLU A 449 -18.74 41.47 1.14
CA GLU A 449 -19.34 40.39 1.92
C GLU A 449 -18.32 39.34 2.36
N ILE A 450 -17.34 39.03 1.50
CA ILE A 450 -16.26 38.10 1.82
C ILE A 450 -15.31 38.69 2.85
N GLU A 451 -14.95 39.98 2.72
CA GLU A 451 -14.18 40.71 3.73
C GLU A 451 -14.85 40.65 5.11
N THR A 452 -16.17 40.86 5.15
CA THR A 452 -16.94 40.87 6.40
C THR A 452 -17.07 39.48 7.02
N GLN A 453 -17.41 38.47 6.21
CA GLN A 453 -17.66 37.10 6.70
C GLN A 453 -16.39 36.43 7.24
N PHE A 454 -15.25 36.65 6.57
CA PHE A 454 -13.98 35.99 6.88
C PHE A 454 -12.98 36.88 7.62
N VAL A 455 -13.41 38.10 7.98
CA VAL A 455 -12.59 39.09 8.70
C VAL A 455 -11.26 39.34 7.96
N LEU A 456 -11.36 39.62 6.66
CA LEU A 456 -10.21 39.84 5.78
C LEU A 456 -10.11 41.31 5.37
N ASN A 457 -8.89 41.80 5.18
CA ASN A 457 -8.69 43.09 4.53
C ASN A 457 -8.95 43.00 3.01
N ASN A 458 -9.29 44.12 2.38
CA ASN A 458 -9.64 44.21 0.96
C ASN A 458 -8.57 43.60 0.03
N ARG A 459 -7.28 43.85 0.31
CA ARG A 459 -6.18 43.31 -0.50
C ARG A 459 -6.09 41.78 -0.43
N THR A 460 -6.27 41.20 0.75
CA THR A 460 -6.26 39.75 0.96
C THR A 460 -7.50 39.09 0.37
N ALA A 461 -8.68 39.70 0.51
CA ALA A 461 -9.91 39.20 -0.10
C ALA A 461 -9.83 39.22 -1.65
N GLN A 462 -9.36 40.32 -2.24
CA GLN A 462 -9.13 40.42 -3.68
C GLN A 462 -8.11 39.39 -4.18
N ARG A 463 -6.98 39.21 -3.49
CA ARG A 463 -5.98 38.19 -3.86
C ARG A 463 -6.57 36.77 -3.89
N LYS A 464 -7.34 36.41 -2.85
CA LYS A 464 -7.99 35.09 -2.77
C LYS A 464 -9.07 34.90 -3.84
N LEU A 465 -9.81 35.95 -4.15
CA LEU A 465 -10.79 35.95 -5.25
C LEU A 465 -10.11 35.81 -6.62
N THR A 466 -8.97 36.48 -6.83
CA THR A 466 -8.17 36.30 -8.04
C THR A 466 -7.67 34.86 -8.18
N ASP A 467 -7.16 34.27 -7.10
CA ASP A 467 -6.70 32.86 -7.09
C ASP A 467 -7.84 31.89 -7.46
N LEU A 468 -9.06 32.13 -6.95
CA LEU A 468 -10.25 31.36 -7.34
C LEU A 468 -10.67 31.57 -8.80
N ILE A 469 -10.44 32.76 -9.37
CA ILE A 469 -10.71 33.05 -10.80
C ILE A 469 -9.65 32.37 -11.68
N GLU A 470 -8.37 32.44 -11.31
CA GLU A 470 -7.26 31.81 -12.04
C GLU A 470 -7.39 30.28 -12.05
N LYS A 471 -8.00 29.70 -11.02
CA LYS A 471 -8.34 28.27 -10.95
C LYS A 471 -9.65 27.91 -11.66
N GLU A 472 -10.28 28.86 -12.35
CA GLU A 472 -11.49 28.68 -13.15
C GLU A 472 -12.68 28.08 -12.37
N VAL A 473 -12.85 28.48 -11.10
CA VAL A 473 -13.95 27.98 -10.26
C VAL A 473 -15.01 29.01 -9.94
N ILE A 474 -14.66 30.30 -10.03
CA ILE A 474 -15.61 31.40 -9.97
C ILE A 474 -15.32 32.37 -11.11
N GLU A 475 -16.35 33.10 -11.53
CA GLU A 475 -16.21 34.22 -12.45
C GLU A 475 -16.61 35.53 -11.79
N LYS A 476 -15.97 36.61 -12.25
CA LYS A 476 -16.32 37.98 -11.87
C LYS A 476 -17.36 38.52 -12.85
N VAL A 477 -18.52 38.90 -12.33
CA VAL A 477 -19.61 39.51 -13.09
C VAL A 477 -19.64 41.00 -12.82
N GLY A 478 -19.44 41.79 -13.88
CA GLY A 478 -19.40 43.26 -13.85
C GLY A 478 -17.98 43.83 -13.93
N THR A 479 -17.85 44.97 -14.62
CA THR A 479 -16.56 45.63 -14.92
C THR A 479 -16.11 46.60 -13.82
N SER A 480 -17.02 47.43 -13.29
CA SER A 480 -16.74 48.37 -12.20
C SER A 480 -18.02 48.84 -11.49
N GLY A 481 -17.89 49.24 -10.22
CA GLY A 481 -18.98 49.82 -9.42
C GLY A 481 -19.73 48.85 -8.49
N PRO A 482 -20.86 49.29 -7.89
CA PRO A 482 -21.59 48.55 -6.85
C PRO A 482 -22.22 47.22 -7.29
N GLY A 483 -22.26 46.94 -8.60
CA GLY A 483 -22.83 45.72 -9.17
C GLY A 483 -21.83 44.57 -9.33
N VAL A 484 -20.55 44.77 -9.01
CA VAL A 484 -19.52 43.74 -9.15
C VAL A 484 -19.73 42.64 -8.11
N HIS A 485 -19.94 41.42 -8.60
CA HIS A 485 -20.09 40.23 -7.77
C HIS A 485 -19.41 39.02 -8.40
N TYR A 486 -19.19 38.00 -7.59
CA TYR A 486 -18.56 36.75 -7.96
C TYR A 486 -19.59 35.64 -7.86
N ARG A 487 -19.61 34.73 -8.84
CA ARG A 487 -20.47 33.55 -8.85
C ARG A 487 -19.69 32.35 -9.36
N LEU A 488 -20.17 31.15 -9.08
CA LEU A 488 -19.54 29.92 -9.58
C LEU A 488 -19.67 29.86 -11.10
N ILE A 489 -18.65 29.28 -11.75
CA ILE A 489 -18.70 28.95 -13.18
C ILE A 489 -19.57 27.69 -13.32
N GLU A 490 -20.70 27.80 -14.01
CA GLU A 490 -21.52 26.63 -14.36
C GLU A 490 -20.75 25.78 -15.39
N LYS A 491 -20.19 24.65 -14.94
CA LYS A 491 -19.65 23.64 -15.87
C LYS A 491 -20.82 23.00 -16.61
N LYS A 492 -20.89 23.21 -17.93
CA LYS A 492 -21.83 22.54 -18.84
C LYS A 492 -21.54 21.07 -18.99
#